data_AF-A0AA39STX4-F1
#
_entry.id   AF-A0AA39STX4-F1
#
_cell.length_a   1.000
_cell.length_b   1.000
_cell.length_c   1.000
_cell.angle_alpha   90.00
_cell.angle_beta   90.00
_cell.angle_gamma   90.00
#
_symmetry.space_group_name_H-M   'P 1'
#
loop_
_entity.id
_entity.type
_entity.pdbx_description
1 polymer ?
#
loop_
_entity_poly.entity_id
_entity_poly.type
_entity_poly.pdbx_seq_one_letter_code
_entity_poly.pdbx_strand_id
1 'polypeptide(L)'
;MVSKKARHQTAWTNLATQAKENNGISVLVRKHLGAAAFNNITRLALGKRFVNSEGVMDKQGDELKAIVSTGVKIGRSLTMAEHIPWLHWMFPLKEEAFTKNGDRRDRLSKAIMEEHTLARQNSSGAKQHFVDALLTLQGKYDLDQ
;
A
#
# COMPACT_ATOMS: atom_id res chain seq x y z
N MET A 1 64.23 1.14 2.90
CA MET A 1 63.65 -0.06 2.25
C MET A 1 62.51 -0.59 3.11
N VAL A 2 61.25 -0.30 2.77
CA VAL A 2 60.09 -0.83 3.52
C VAL A 2 59.85 -2.29 3.12
N SER A 3 59.98 -3.20 4.09
CA SER A 3 59.89 -4.65 3.93
C SER A 3 58.58 -5.08 3.25
N LYS A 4 58.67 -6.00 2.28
CA LYS A 4 57.50 -6.59 1.57
C LYS A 4 56.47 -7.16 2.56
N LYS A 5 56.91 -7.68 3.71
CA LYS A 5 56.03 -8.22 4.75
C LYS A 5 55.11 -7.16 5.37
N ALA A 6 55.61 -5.94 5.56
CA ALA A 6 54.83 -4.82 6.09
C ALA A 6 53.75 -4.34 5.10
N ARG A 7 54.04 -4.40 3.78
CA ARG A 7 53.10 -4.05 2.70
C ARG A 7 51.96 -5.06 2.55
N HIS A 8 52.23 -6.34 2.71
CA HIS A 8 51.17 -7.35 2.73
C HIS A 8 50.27 -7.18 3.95
N GLN A 9 50.83 -6.97 5.14
CA GLN A 9 50.05 -6.79 6.37
C GLN A 9 49.10 -5.59 6.28
N THR A 10 49.57 -4.47 5.74
CA THR A 10 48.75 -3.25 5.54
C THR A 10 47.68 -3.42 4.46
N ALA A 11 47.95 -4.20 3.40
CA ALA A 11 46.93 -4.51 2.41
C ALA A 11 45.78 -5.35 3.00
N TRP A 12 46.07 -6.33 3.85
CA TRP A 12 45.05 -7.15 4.53
C TRP A 12 44.20 -6.34 5.52
N THR A 13 44.82 -5.43 6.29
CA THR A 13 44.07 -4.56 7.21
C THR A 13 43.19 -3.55 6.48
N ASN A 14 43.65 -3.03 5.33
CA ASN A 14 42.86 -2.09 4.54
C ASN A 14 41.67 -2.79 3.86
N LEU A 15 41.84 -4.02 3.36
CA LEU A 15 40.73 -4.82 2.83
C LEU A 15 39.71 -5.20 3.92
N ALA A 16 40.17 -5.57 5.11
CA ALA A 16 39.29 -5.87 6.23
C ALA A 16 38.52 -4.63 6.72
N THR A 17 39.16 -3.46 6.71
CA THR A 17 38.51 -2.18 7.04
C THR A 17 37.52 -1.76 5.97
N GLN A 18 37.86 -1.92 4.69
CA GLN A 18 36.98 -1.63 3.55
C GLN A 18 35.77 -2.58 3.48
N ALA A 19 35.95 -3.86 3.85
CA ALA A 19 34.85 -4.81 4.00
C ALA A 19 33.92 -4.45 5.16
N LYS A 20 34.46 -3.85 6.23
CA LYS A 20 33.70 -3.37 7.39
C LYS A 20 32.97 -2.05 7.13
N GLU A 21 33.49 -1.22 6.24
CA GLU A 21 32.82 0.00 5.73
C GLU A 21 31.73 -0.32 4.70
N ASN A 22 31.84 -1.44 3.96
CA ASN A 22 30.78 -1.98 3.10
C ASN A 22 29.68 -2.72 3.89
N ASN A 23 29.52 -2.42 5.18
CA ASN A 23 28.41 -2.93 5.98
C ASN A 23 27.10 -2.35 5.42
N GLY A 24 26.41 -3.17 4.62
CA GLY A 24 25.11 -2.85 4.06
C GLY A 24 24.18 -2.30 5.14
N ILE A 25 23.51 -1.20 4.82
CA ILE A 25 22.54 -0.58 5.73
C ILE A 25 21.42 -1.61 5.96
N SER A 26 21.15 -1.94 7.22
CA SER A 26 20.00 -2.76 7.57
C SER A 26 18.72 -2.00 7.24
N VAL A 27 17.92 -2.54 6.34
CA VAL A 27 16.67 -1.91 5.87
C VAL A 27 15.49 -2.76 6.28
N LEU A 28 14.45 -2.13 6.82
CA LEU A 28 13.19 -2.80 7.12
C LEU A 28 12.42 -3.09 5.83
N VAL A 29 12.64 -4.29 5.26
CA VAL A 29 12.04 -4.73 3.97
C VAL A 29 10.53 -4.55 3.94
N ARG A 30 9.84 -4.78 5.06
CA ARG A 30 8.38 -4.61 5.20
C ARG A 30 7.90 -3.22 4.76
N LYS A 31 8.67 -2.16 5.06
CA LYS A 31 8.32 -0.78 4.69
C LYS A 31 8.36 -0.60 3.17
N HIS A 32 9.44 -1.07 2.53
CA HIS A 32 9.66 -0.93 1.10
C HIS A 32 8.71 -1.81 0.29
N LEU A 33 8.57 -3.08 0.69
CA LEU A 33 7.65 -4.02 0.05
C LEU A 33 6.20 -3.56 0.20
N GLY A 34 5.82 -3.03 1.37
CA GLY A 34 4.49 -2.46 1.59
C GLY A 34 4.18 -1.27 0.69
N ALA A 35 5.13 -0.34 0.53
CA ALA A 35 4.98 0.80 -0.38
C ALA A 35 4.92 0.37 -1.86
N ALA A 36 5.77 -0.57 -2.27
CA ALA A 36 5.78 -1.10 -3.64
C ALA A 36 4.48 -1.84 -3.97
N ALA A 37 4.02 -2.72 -3.08
CA ALA A 37 2.75 -3.42 -3.24
C ALA A 37 1.56 -2.45 -3.28
N PHE A 38 1.54 -1.47 -2.38
CA PHE A 38 0.49 -0.44 -2.36
C PHE A 38 0.41 0.32 -3.68
N ASN A 39 1.55 0.79 -4.20
CA ASN A 39 1.61 1.49 -5.47
C ASN A 39 1.18 0.62 -6.66
N ASN A 40 1.54 -0.66 -6.67
CA ASN A 40 1.17 -1.56 -7.76
C ASN A 40 -0.33 -1.85 -7.75
N ILE A 41 -0.90 -2.17 -6.58
CA ILE A 41 -2.34 -2.41 -6.43
C ILE A 41 -3.13 -1.16 -6.80
N THR A 42 -2.74 0.00 -6.28
CA THR A 42 -3.45 1.27 -6.53
C THR A 42 -3.35 1.72 -7.99
N ARG A 43 -2.22 1.44 -8.66
CA ARG A 43 -2.09 1.69 -10.10
C ARG A 43 -2.99 0.78 -10.93
N LEU A 44 -3.10 -0.50 -10.57
CA LEU A 44 -3.97 -1.44 -11.28
C LEU A 44 -5.46 -1.15 -11.01
N ALA A 45 -5.79 -0.83 -9.76
CA ALA A 45 -7.16 -0.61 -9.35
C ALA A 45 -7.69 0.76 -9.82
N LEU A 46 -6.93 1.82 -9.52
CA LEU A 46 -7.35 3.22 -9.63
C LEU A 46 -6.59 4.00 -10.72
N GLY A 47 -5.62 3.39 -11.40
CA GLY A 47 -4.79 4.10 -12.37
C GLY A 47 -3.80 5.09 -11.76
N LYS A 48 -3.64 5.10 -10.42
CA LYS A 48 -2.87 6.10 -9.68
C LYS A 48 -1.77 5.50 -8.82
N ARG A 49 -0.69 6.26 -8.65
CA ARG A 49 0.37 5.98 -7.67
C ARG A 49 0.26 7.03 -6.57
N PHE A 50 0.29 6.58 -5.33
CA PHE A 50 0.17 7.48 -4.17
C PHE A 50 1.48 7.65 -3.40
N VAL A 51 2.53 6.89 -3.76
CA VAL A 51 3.89 7.04 -3.22
C VAL A 51 4.82 7.50 -4.33
N ASN A 52 5.55 8.59 -4.09
CA ASN A 52 6.51 9.17 -5.03
C ASN A 52 7.85 8.39 -5.03
N SER A 53 8.80 8.83 -5.87
CA SER A 53 10.15 8.23 -5.97
C SER A 53 10.99 8.34 -4.69
N GLU A 54 10.68 9.31 -3.83
CA GLU A 54 11.33 9.54 -2.53
C GLU A 54 10.68 8.71 -1.40
N GLY A 55 9.62 7.94 -1.70
CA GLY A 55 8.89 7.15 -0.72
C GLY A 55 7.90 7.94 0.13
N VAL A 56 7.60 9.19 -0.24
CA VAL A 56 6.61 10.05 0.40
C VAL A 56 5.22 9.70 -0.13
N MET A 57 4.28 9.48 0.78
CA MET A 57 2.88 9.19 0.48
C MET A 57 2.09 10.50 0.41
N ASP A 58 1.21 10.64 -0.57
CA ASP A 58 0.29 11.77 -0.63
C ASP A 58 -0.87 11.62 0.38
N LYS A 59 -1.60 12.72 0.62
CA LYS A 59 -2.68 12.75 1.62
C LYS A 59 -3.81 11.75 1.33
N GLN A 60 -4.12 11.53 0.05
CA GLN A 60 -5.18 10.59 -0.36
C GLN A 60 -4.73 9.14 -0.15
N GLY A 61 -3.46 8.86 -0.39
CA GLY A 61 -2.80 7.59 -0.10
C GLY A 61 -2.77 7.28 1.39
N ASP A 62 -2.47 8.27 2.23
CA ASP A 62 -2.48 8.12 3.68
C ASP A 62 -3.89 7.77 4.20
N GLU A 63 -4.92 8.43 3.66
CA GLU A 63 -6.31 8.11 3.99
C GLU A 63 -6.70 6.70 3.53
N LEU A 64 -6.37 6.33 2.29
CA LEU A 64 -6.63 4.99 1.75
C LEU A 64 -5.92 3.91 2.58
N LYS A 65 -4.65 4.15 2.96
CA LYS A 65 -3.88 3.24 3.81
C LYS A 65 -4.47 3.13 5.21
N ALA A 66 -4.93 4.24 5.79
CA ALA A 66 -5.59 4.24 7.09
C ALA A 66 -6.89 3.41 7.05
N ILE A 67 -7.69 3.59 6.00
CA ILE A 67 -8.91 2.82 5.74
C ILE A 67 -8.62 1.31 5.61
N VAL A 68 -7.64 0.94 4.76
CA VAL A 68 -7.27 -0.46 4.55
C VAL A 68 -6.74 -1.09 5.84
N SER A 69 -5.88 -0.38 6.58
CA SER A 69 -5.34 -0.88 7.85
C SER A 69 -6.42 -1.08 8.92
N THR A 70 -7.42 -0.21 8.95
CA THR A 70 -8.59 -0.34 9.84
C THR A 70 -9.46 -1.52 9.42
N GLY A 71 -9.69 -1.68 8.12
CA GLY A 71 -10.41 -2.83 7.56
C GLY A 71 -9.73 -4.17 7.88
N VAL A 72 -8.40 -4.28 7.74
CA VAL A 72 -7.64 -5.50 8.09
C VAL A 72 -7.74 -5.82 9.58
N LYS A 73 -7.72 -4.80 10.46
CA LYS A 73 -7.89 -5.00 11.91
C LYS A 73 -9.28 -5.54 12.24
N ILE A 74 -10.32 -4.93 11.68
CA ILE A 74 -11.71 -5.36 11.92
C ILE A 74 -11.94 -6.77 11.35
N GLY A 75 -11.48 -7.04 10.12
CA GLY A 75 -11.61 -8.36 9.50
C GLY A 75 -10.90 -9.45 10.31
N ARG A 76 -9.71 -9.18 10.85
CA ARG A 76 -9.01 -10.13 11.73
C ARG A 76 -9.81 -10.44 12.99
N SER A 77 -10.39 -9.43 13.63
CA SER A 77 -11.25 -9.63 14.80
C SER A 77 -12.49 -10.45 14.48
N LEU A 78 -13.10 -10.26 13.30
CA LEU A 78 -14.27 -11.01 12.85
C LEU A 78 -13.93 -12.49 12.63
N THR A 79 -12.85 -12.80 11.92
CA THR A 79 -12.42 -14.19 11.67
C THR A 79 -12.13 -14.96 12.96
N MET A 80 -11.60 -14.31 13.99
CA MET A 80 -11.36 -14.95 15.29
C MET A 80 -12.66 -15.18 16.08
N ALA A 81 -13.62 -14.26 16.00
CA ALA A 81 -14.92 -14.41 16.64
C ALA A 81 -15.76 -15.53 15.98
N GLU A 82 -15.62 -15.73 14.67
CA GLU A 82 -16.27 -16.84 13.94
C GLU A 82 -15.68 -18.21 14.30
N HIS A 83 -14.35 -18.30 14.50
CA HIS A 83 -13.69 -19.57 14.82
C HIS A 83 -13.74 -19.94 16.32
N ILE A 84 -14.04 -18.98 17.21
CA ILE A 84 -14.09 -19.21 18.66
C ILE A 84 -15.39 -18.61 19.23
N PRO A 85 -16.52 -19.35 19.19
CA PRO A 85 -17.84 -18.81 19.52
C PRO A 85 -17.98 -18.24 20.93
N TRP A 86 -17.29 -18.80 21.93
CA TRP A 86 -17.32 -18.28 23.31
C TRP A 86 -16.48 -17.03 23.50
N LEU A 87 -15.69 -16.60 22.50
CA LEU A 87 -14.88 -15.39 22.53
C LEU A 87 -15.65 -14.15 22.07
N HIS A 88 -16.90 -14.32 21.63
CA HIS A 88 -17.76 -13.26 21.10
C HIS A 88 -17.95 -12.08 22.07
N TRP A 89 -18.01 -12.34 23.38
CA TRP A 89 -18.15 -11.29 24.41
C TRP A 89 -16.89 -10.42 24.60
N MET A 90 -15.71 -10.93 24.22
CA MET A 90 -14.42 -10.22 24.34
C MET A 90 -14.12 -9.38 23.09
N PHE A 91 -14.81 -9.66 21.98
CA PHE A 91 -14.78 -8.88 20.76
C PHE A 91 -16.16 -8.29 20.48
N PRO A 92 -16.65 -7.34 21.32
CA PRO A 92 -17.80 -6.55 20.93
C PRO A 92 -17.44 -5.91 19.60
N LEU A 93 -18.12 -6.34 18.54
CA LEU A 93 -17.97 -5.75 17.22
C LEU A 93 -18.12 -4.26 17.44
N LYS A 94 -17.05 -3.50 17.24
CA LYS A 94 -17.11 -2.04 17.34
C LYS A 94 -17.86 -1.57 16.11
N GLU A 95 -19.16 -1.76 16.12
CA GLU A 95 -20.07 -1.49 15.02
C GLU A 95 -19.92 -0.03 14.60
N GLU A 96 -19.74 0.88 15.56
CA GLU A 96 -19.36 2.28 15.31
C GLU A 96 -18.04 2.47 14.56
N ALA A 97 -17.00 1.68 14.86
CA ALA A 97 -15.72 1.75 14.14
C ALA A 97 -15.83 1.13 12.75
N PHE A 98 -16.71 0.14 12.57
CA PHE A 98 -17.01 -0.47 11.29
C PHE A 98 -17.84 0.45 10.41
N THR A 99 -18.93 1.03 10.92
CA THR A 99 -19.78 2.00 10.21
C THR A 99 -18.97 3.24 9.86
N LYS A 100 -18.21 3.81 10.80
CA LYS A 100 -17.32 4.96 10.52
C LYS A 100 -16.26 4.64 9.47
N ASN A 101 -15.71 3.43 9.45
CA ASN A 101 -14.77 3.01 8.40
C ASN A 101 -15.49 2.76 7.07
N GLY A 102 -16.72 2.24 7.09
CA GLY A 102 -17.60 2.09 5.94
C GLY A 102 -17.92 3.43 5.28
N ASP A 103 -18.37 4.42 6.07
CA ASP A 103 -18.65 5.77 5.59
C ASP A 103 -17.42 6.42 4.94
N ARG A 104 -16.24 6.25 5.55
CA ARG A 104 -14.98 6.76 5.00
C ARG A 104 -14.60 6.07 3.69
N ARG A 105 -14.81 4.75 3.60
CA ARG A 105 -14.60 3.97 2.36
C ARG A 105 -15.54 4.42 1.25
N ASP A 106 -16.81 4.62 1.58
CA ASP A 106 -17.84 5.03 0.63
C ASP A 106 -17.54 6.43 0.08
N ARG A 107 -17.22 7.39 0.96
CA ARG A 107 -16.81 8.75 0.54
C ARG A 107 -15.58 8.74 -0.35
N LEU A 108 -14.55 7.98 0.03
CA LEU A 108 -13.34 7.87 -0.79
C LEU A 108 -13.63 7.23 -2.15
N SER A 109 -14.50 6.21 -2.18
CA SER A 109 -14.88 5.52 -3.41
C SER A 109 -15.68 6.44 -4.33
N LYS A 110 -16.63 7.21 -3.79
CA LYS A 110 -17.38 8.24 -4.52
C LYS A 110 -16.47 9.31 -5.10
N ALA A 111 -15.56 9.87 -4.31
CA ALA A 111 -14.59 10.86 -4.79
C ALA A 111 -13.70 10.32 -5.94
N ILE A 112 -13.28 9.05 -5.84
CA ILE A 112 -12.52 8.38 -6.89
C ILE A 112 -13.38 8.17 -8.16
N MET A 113 -14.64 7.74 -8.01
CA MET A 113 -15.57 7.57 -9.13
C MET A 113 -15.88 8.89 -9.85
N GLU A 114 -16.09 9.97 -9.09
CA GLU A 114 -16.31 11.32 -9.62
C GLU A 114 -15.09 11.80 -10.42
N GLU A 115 -13.89 11.60 -9.88
CA GLU A 115 -12.66 11.94 -10.58
C GLU A 115 -12.51 11.16 -11.89
N HIS A 116 -12.83 9.87 -11.89
CA HIS A 116 -12.78 9.05 -13.10
C HIS A 116 -13.85 9.44 -14.13
N THR A 117 -15.05 9.80 -13.68
CA THR A 117 -16.12 10.34 -14.54
C THR A 117 -15.70 11.65 -15.19
N LEU A 118 -15.11 12.57 -14.44
CA LEU A 118 -14.56 13.83 -14.98
C LEU A 118 -13.38 13.59 -15.94
N ALA A 119 -12.50 12.63 -15.63
CA ALA A 119 -11.40 12.28 -16.52
C ALA A 119 -11.89 11.73 -17.86
N ARG A 120 -13.02 11.02 -17.89
CA ARG A 120 -13.66 10.53 -19.14
C ARG A 120 -14.26 11.66 -19.97
N GLN A 121 -14.87 12.66 -19.35
CA GLN A 121 -15.41 13.82 -20.07
C GLN A 121 -14.29 14.61 -20.76
N ASN A 122 -13.10 14.65 -20.15
CA ASN A 122 -11.95 15.41 -20.63
C ASN A 122 -10.96 14.60 -21.50
N SER A 123 -11.11 13.28 -21.63
CA SER A 123 -10.21 12.45 -22.43
C SER A 123 -10.99 11.49 -23.34
N SER A 124 -10.61 11.42 -24.61
CA SER A 124 -11.34 10.70 -25.66
C SER A 124 -11.23 9.16 -25.59
N GLY A 125 -10.98 8.56 -24.43
CA GLY A 125 -10.82 7.11 -24.30
C GLY A 125 -10.75 6.60 -22.86
N ALA A 126 -11.36 5.44 -22.63
CA ALA A 126 -11.31 4.71 -21.35
C ALA A 126 -9.86 4.36 -20.97
N LYS A 127 -9.48 4.64 -19.72
CA LYS A 127 -8.17 4.30 -19.16
C LYS A 127 -8.16 2.83 -18.73
N GLN A 128 -7.05 2.12 -18.97
CA GLN A 128 -6.93 0.70 -18.62
C GLN A 128 -6.63 0.46 -17.13
N HIS A 129 -7.58 0.75 -16.24
CA HIS A 129 -7.50 0.36 -14.83
C HIS A 129 -8.86 -0.14 -14.33
N PHE A 130 -8.86 -0.98 -13.29
CA PHE A 130 -10.01 -1.80 -12.89
C PHE A 130 -11.30 -1.02 -12.68
N VAL A 131 -11.26 0.10 -11.94
CA VAL A 131 -12.46 0.93 -11.71
C VAL A 131 -13.06 1.45 -13.02
N ASP A 132 -12.22 1.81 -14.00
CA ASP A 132 -12.69 2.29 -15.29
C ASP A 132 -13.31 1.15 -16.12
N ALA A 133 -12.78 -0.05 -16.00
CA ALA A 133 -13.40 -1.24 -16.59
C ALA A 133 -14.78 -1.50 -16.00
N LEU A 134 -14.94 -1.38 -14.67
CA LEU A 134 -16.24 -1.53 -14.00
C LEU A 134 -17.26 -0.46 -14.46
N LEU A 135 -16.86 0.81 -14.52
CA LEU A 135 -17.72 1.89 -15.00
C LEU A 135 -18.10 1.71 -16.49
N THR A 136 -17.17 1.20 -17.31
CA THR A 136 -17.46 0.85 -18.70
C THR A 136 -18.49 -0.26 -18.81
N LEU A 137 -18.39 -1.27 -17.95
CA LEU A 137 -19.34 -2.38 -17.91
C LEU A 137 -20.72 -1.89 -17.45
N GLN A 138 -20.79 -1.06 -16.39
CA GLN A 138 -22.06 -0.48 -15.94
C GLN A 138 -22.78 0.24 -17.08
N GLY A 139 -22.09 1.14 -17.79
CA GLY A 139 -22.70 1.89 -18.91
C GLY A 139 -23.03 1.03 -20.14
N LYS A 140 -22.40 -0.14 -20.31
CA LYS A 140 -22.71 -1.08 -21.41
C LYS A 140 -23.91 -1.98 -21.10
N TYR A 141 -24.21 -2.21 -19.83
CA TYR A 141 -25.21 -3.18 -19.39
C TYR A 141 -26.39 -2.55 -18.62
N ASP A 142 -26.46 -1.22 -18.53
CA ASP A 142 -27.54 -0.45 -17.90
C ASP A 142 -28.00 -1.04 -16.55
N LEU A 143 -27.01 -1.31 -15.69
CA LEU A 143 -27.18 -2.04 -14.41
C LEU A 143 -27.84 -1.21 -13.29
N ASP A 144 -28.64 -0.20 -13.64
CA ASP A 144 -29.25 0.75 -12.70
C ASP A 144 -30.54 0.21 -12.03
N GLN A 145 -30.64 -1.12 -11.83
CA GLN A 145 -31.77 -1.75 -11.13
C GLN A 145 -31.58 -1.81 -9.61
#